data_AF-A0A964HFI9-F1
#
_entry.id   AF-A0A964HFI9-F1
#
_cell.length_a   1.000
_cell.length_b   1.000
_cell.length_c   1.000
_cell.angle_alpha   90.00
_cell.angle_beta   90.00
_cell.angle_gamma   90.00
#
_symmetry.space_group_name_H-M   'P 1'
#
loop_
_entity.id
_entity.type
_entity.pdbx_description
1 polymer ?
#
loop_
_entity_poly.entity_id
_entity_poly.type
_entity_poly.pdbx_seq_one_letter_code
_entity_poly.pdbx_strand_id
1 'polypeptide(L)' 'MNAPLEEILDMAPDTQPRDLISAFELARLTLQREARQGNEEAARAMLRLRLAYLRWAYGASRAAS' A
#
# COMPACT_ATOMS: atom_id res chain seq x y z
N MET A 1 -12.25 8.46 3.86
CA MET A 1 -10.91 9.09 3.93
C MET A 1 -9.90 8.16 3.27
N ASN A 2 -8.85 8.70 2.64
CA ASN A 2 -7.78 7.91 2.04
C ASN A 2 -6.63 7.80 3.05
N ALA A 3 -6.35 6.61 3.57
CA ALA A 3 -5.27 6.39 4.53
C ALA A 3 -3.88 6.46 3.85
N PRO A 4 -2.85 6.97 4.54
CA PRO A 4 -1.45 6.92 4.10
C PRO A 4 -0.93 5.48 4.03
N LEU A 5 0.17 5.26 3.31
CA LEU A 5 0.70 3.91 3.08
C LEU A 5 1.17 3.28 4.40
N GLU A 6 1.78 4.07 5.27
CA GLU A 6 2.27 3.69 6.59
C GLU A 6 1.14 3.16 7.46
N GLU A 7 -0.01 3.83 7.48
CA GLU A 7 -1.19 3.40 8.24
C GLU A 7 -1.77 2.08 7.69
N ILE A 8 -1.82 1.92 6.36
CA ILE A 8 -2.32 0.68 5.74
C ILE A 8 -1.40 -0.50 6.04
N LEU A 9 -0.09 -0.26 6.18
CA LEU A 9 0.92 -1.27 6.46
C LEU A 9 1.19 -1.45 7.97
N ASP A 10 0.49 -0.72 8.83
CA ASP A 10 0.72 -0.69 10.29
C ASP A 10 2.18 -0.38 10.65
N MET A 11 2.74 0.65 10.01
CA MET A 11 4.13 1.09 10.19
C MET A 11 4.20 2.53 10.71
N ALA A 12 5.34 2.88 11.31
CA ALA A 12 5.57 4.24 11.80
C ALA A 12 5.63 5.26 10.65
N PRO A 13 5.17 6.51 10.84
CA PRO A 13 5.18 7.55 9.80
C PRO A 13 6.55 7.92 9.24
N ASP A 14 7.63 7.64 9.99
CA ASP A 14 9.03 7.92 9.64
C ASP A 14 9.78 6.67 9.13
N THR A 15 9.05 5.59 8.85
CA THR A 15 9.61 4.36 8.28
C THR A 15 10.39 4.67 7.02
N GLN A 16 11.59 4.09 6.90
CA GLN A 16 12.43 4.34 5.75
C GLN A 16 11.77 3.83 4.46
N PRO A 17 11.95 4.52 3.31
CA PRO A 17 11.32 4.12 2.06
C PRO A 17 11.57 2.67 1.65
N ARG A 18 12.77 2.13 1.91
CA ARG A 18 13.11 0.75 1.60
C ARG A 18 12.25 -0.25 2.38
N ASP A 19 11.97 0.06 3.65
CA ASP A 19 11.21 -0.82 4.54
C ASP A 19 9.73 -0.76 4.18
N LEU A 20 9.22 0.42 3.80
CA LEU A 20 7.87 0.58 3.24
C LEU A 20 7.69 -0.18 1.92
N ILE A 21 8.68 -0.16 1.02
CA ILE A 21 8.63 -0.92 -0.24
C ILE A 21 8.59 -2.43 0.06
N SER A 22 9.44 -2.92 0.96
CA SER A 22 9.44 -4.33 1.36
C SER A 22 8.11 -4.76 1.98
N ALA A 23 7.56 -3.96 2.89
CA ALA A 23 6.27 -4.22 3.53
C ALA A 23 5.11 -4.19 2.51
N PHE A 24 5.13 -3.24 1.56
CA PHE A 24 4.17 -3.19 0.45
C PHE A 24 4.19 -4.47 -0.38
N GLU A 25 5.37 -4.95 -0.80
CA GLU A 25 5.47 -6.17 -1.61
C GLU A 25 4.97 -7.41 -0.86
N LEU A 26 5.29 -7.54 0.43
CA LEU A 26 4.78 -8.62 1.27
C LEU A 26 3.25 -8.57 1.40
N ALA A 27 2.69 -7.40 1.72
CA ALA A 27 1.25 -7.22 1.83
C ALA A 27 0.54 -7.52 0.49
N ARG A 28 1.12 -7.06 -0.63
CA ARG A 28 0.60 -7.31 -1.98
C ARG A 28 0.55 -8.80 -2.30
N LEU A 29 1.62 -9.55 -2.00
CA LEU A 29 1.68 -11.00 -2.26
C LEU A 29 0.66 -11.77 -1.40
N THR A 30 0.50 -11.40 -0.13
CA THR A 30 -0.49 -11.99 0.78
C THR A 30 -1.91 -11.76 0.27
N LEU A 31 -2.26 -10.51 -0.02
CA LEU A 31 -3.59 -10.15 -0.53
C LEU A 31 -3.88 -10.79 -1.88
N GLN A 32 -2.88 -10.88 -2.77
CA GLN A 32 -3.03 -11.55 -4.06
C GLN A 32 -3.33 -13.04 -3.89
N ARG A 33 -2.68 -13.72 -2.95
CA ARG A 33 -2.94 -15.13 -2.63
C ARG A 33 -4.37 -15.32 -2.14
N GLU A 34 -4.83 -14.50 -1.22
CA GLU A 34 -6.19 -14.57 -0.68
C GLU A 34 -7.26 -14.23 -1.73
N ALA A 35 -7.03 -13.19 -2.54
CA ALA A 35 -7.94 -12.83 -3.61
C ALA A 35 -8.11 -13.97 -4.63
N ARG A 36 -7.04 -14.71 -4.93
CA ARG A 36 -7.09 -15.91 -5.80
C ARG A 36 -7.88 -17.07 -5.19
N GLN A 37 -8.08 -17.08 -3.87
CA GLN A 37 -8.92 -18.05 -3.16
C GLN A 37 -10.40 -17.61 -3.11
N GLY A 38 -10.76 -16.51 -3.78
CA GLY A 38 -12.13 -15.97 -3.81
C GLY A 38 -12.42 -14.95 -2.71
N ASN A 39 -11.41 -14.51 -1.95
CA ASN A 39 -11.61 -13.46 -0.96
C ASN A 39 -11.75 -12.09 -1.65
N GLU A 40 -12.98 -11.63 -1.86
CA GLU A 40 -13.25 -10.32 -2.47
C GLU A 40 -12.77 -9.14 -1.61
N GLU A 41 -12.75 -9.30 -0.29
CA GLU A 41 -12.24 -8.26 0.59
C GLU A 41 -10.74 -8.08 0.39
N ALA A 42 -9.98 -9.17 0.24
CA ALA A 42 -8.57 -9.10 -0.12
C ALA A 42 -8.35 -8.44 -1.48
N ALA A 43 -9.23 -8.70 -2.47
CA ALA A 43 -9.17 -8.02 -3.77
C ALA A 43 -9.39 -6.51 -3.64
N ARG A 44 -10.38 -6.08 -2.83
CA ARG A 44 -10.63 -4.66 -2.54
C ARG A 44 -9.48 -4.03 -1.75
N ALA A 45 -8.93 -4.73 -0.77
CA ALA A 45 -7.79 -4.28 0.02
C ALA A 45 -6.54 -4.08 -0.85
N MET A 46 -6.31 -4.97 -1.82
CA MET A 46 -5.20 -4.85 -2.78
C MET A 46 -5.31 -3.57 -3.63
N LEU A 47 -6.52 -3.18 -4.06
CA LEU A 47 -6.73 -1.90 -4.76
C LEU A 47 -6.41 -0.69 -3.87
N ARG A 48 -6.84 -0.72 -2.60
CA ARG A 48 -6.55 0.35 -1.63
C ARG A 48 -5.04 0.46 -1.37
N LEU A 49 -4.37 -0.67 -1.13
CA LEU A 49 -2.92 -0.74 -0.94
C LEU A 49 -2.18 -0.19 -2.16
N ARG A 50 -2.59 -0.58 -3.38
CA ARG A 50 -1.95 -0.09 -4.61
C ARG A 50 -2.13 1.42 -4.80
N LEU A 51 -3.31 1.94 -4.52
CA LEU A 51 -3.59 3.37 -4.62
C LEU A 51 -2.78 4.19 -3.61
N ALA A 52 -2.67 3.71 -2.37
CA ALA A 52 -1.85 4.35 -1.34
C ALA A 52 -0.37 4.35 -1.72
N TYR A 53 0.15 3.23 -2.23
CA TYR A 53 1.52 3.15 -2.72
C TYR A 53 1.81 4.17 -3.84
N LEU A 54 0.92 4.28 -4.83
CA LEU A 54 1.10 5.25 -5.92
C LEU A 54 1.07 6.71 -5.42
N ARG A 55 0.21 7.02 -4.46
CA ARG A 55 0.17 8.36 -3.86
C ARG A 55 1.41 8.67 -3.05
N TRP A 56 1.90 7.71 -2.27
CA TRP A 56 3.14 7.86 -1.52
C TRP A 56 4.35 8.05 -2.46
N ALA A 57 4.49 7.17 -3.46
CA ALA A 57 5.63 7.17 -4.37
C ALA A 57 5.66 8.39 -5.32
N TYR A 58 4.50 8.89 -5.75
CA TYR A 58 4.41 9.94 -6.79
C TYR A 58 3.71 11.22 -6.32
N GLY A 59 3.18 11.27 -5.10
CA GLY A 59 2.45 12.43 -4.58
C GLY A 59 3.34 13.65 -4.34
N ALA A 60 4.60 13.43 -3.95
CA ALA A 60 5.58 14.51 -3.81
C ALA A 60 5.88 15.21 -5.15
N SER A 61 5.82 14.48 -6.27
CA SER A 61 6.06 15.04 -7.62
C SER A 61 4.97 15.99 -8.10
N ARG A 62 3.79 16.03 -7.45
CA ARG A 62 2.67 16.91 -7.83
C ARG A 62 2.57 18.21 -7.04
N ALA A 63 3.19 18.28 -5.86
CA ALA A 63 3.18 19.50 -5.03
C ALA A 63 4.31 20.48 -5.43
N ALA A 64 5.27 20.02 -6.23
CA ALA A 64 6.41 20.79 -6.73
C ALA A 64 6.23 21.31 -8.18
N SER A 65 5.04 21.15 -8.77
CA SER A 65 4.62 21.70 -10.07
C SER A 65 3.47 22.67 -9.88
#